data_AF-A0A645G682-F1
#
_entry.id   AF-A0A645G682-F1
#
_cell.length_a   1.000
_cell.length_b   1.000
_cell.length_c   1.000
_cell.angle_alpha   90.00
_cell.angle_beta   90.00
_cell.angle_gamma   90.00
#
_symmetry.space_group_name_H-M   'P 1'
#
loop_
_entity.id
_entity.type
_entity.pdbx_description
1 polymer ?
#
loop_
_entity_poly.entity_id
_entity_poly.type
_entity_poly.pdbx_seq_one_letter_code
_entity_poly.pdbx_strand_id
1 'polypeptide(L)'
;MVEPHQAHGLPVWHFDFYRFNDPREWEDAGFRDIFASDGLKLAEWPEKAGALTPTADVAISIEALEDEKRRVTLEARTLLGRNLLQGLNE
;
A
#
# COMPACT_ATOMS: atom_id res chain seq x y z
N MET A 1 -7.95 8.43 -3.88
CA MET A 1 -7.19 9.69 -3.68
C MET A 1 -5.73 9.33 -3.56
N VAL A 2 -4.82 10.18 -4.04
CA VAL A 2 -3.37 9.97 -3.89
C VAL A 2 -2.74 11.20 -3.26
N GLU A 3 -1.90 11.00 -2.25
CA GLU A 3 -1.16 12.06 -1.57
C GLU A 3 0.35 11.78 -1.63
N PRO A 4 1.16 12.74 -2.14
CA PRO A 4 2.61 12.60 -2.16
C PRO A 4 3.25 13.01 -0.82
N HIS A 5 4.23 12.23 -0.37
CA HIS A 5 5.07 12.53 0.78
C HIS A 5 6.54 12.21 0.49
N GLN A 6 7.41 12.55 1.45
CA GLN A 6 8.85 12.29 1.40
C GLN A 6 9.31 11.79 2.76
N ALA A 7 10.13 10.74 2.79
CA ALA A 7 10.75 10.22 4.00
C ALA A 7 12.23 9.93 3.74
N HIS A 8 13.13 10.69 4.38
CA HIS A 8 14.59 10.54 4.19
C HIS A 8 15.04 10.56 2.72
N GLY A 9 14.38 11.36 1.87
CA GLY A 9 14.66 11.44 0.43
C GLY A 9 14.02 10.32 -0.41
N LEU A 10 13.27 9.41 0.21
CA LEU A 10 12.44 8.42 -0.49
C LEU A 10 11.07 9.05 -0.81
N PRO A 11 10.66 9.08 -2.10
CA PRO A 11 9.29 9.41 -2.47
C PRO A 11 8.32 8.40 -1.88
N VAL A 12 7.23 8.88 -1.29
CA VAL A 12 6.16 8.05 -0.75
C VAL A 12 4.85 8.48 -1.38
N TRP A 13 4.06 7.51 -1.84
CA TRP A 13 2.75 7.73 -2.42
C TRP A 13 1.71 7.00 -1.58
N HIS A 14 0.81 7.77 -0.97
CA HIS A 14 -0.30 7.22 -0.19
C HIS A 14 -1.57 7.21 -1.03
N PHE A 15 -2.08 6.01 -1.31
CA PHE A 15 -3.32 5.77 -2.01
C PHE A 15 -4.41 5.38 -1.03
N ASP A 16 -5.55 6.07 -1.12
CA ASP A 16 -6.79 5.66 -0.46
C ASP A 16 -7.84 5.30 -1.52
N PHE A 17 -8.16 4.01 -1.60
CA PHE A 17 -9.16 3.47 -2.52
C PHE A 17 -10.56 3.36 -1.93
N TYR A 18 -10.82 3.86 -0.72
CA TYR A 18 -12.14 3.76 -0.08
C TYR A 18 -13.27 4.30 -0.98
N ARG A 19 -13.03 5.36 -1.74
CA ARG A 19 -14.00 5.96 -2.68
C ARG A 19 -13.81 5.53 -4.14
N PHE A 20 -12.88 4.63 -4.41
CA PHE A 20 -12.61 4.15 -5.75
C PHE A 20 -13.72 3.19 -6.17
N ASN A 21 -14.65 3.69 -6.99
CA ASN A 21 -15.84 2.97 -7.41
C ASN A 21 -15.84 2.63 -8.91
N ASP A 22 -14.93 3.22 -9.68
CA ASP A 22 -14.85 3.03 -11.13
C ASP A 22 -13.40 2.78 -11.56
N PRO A 23 -13.08 1.60 -12.12
CA PRO A 23 -11.77 1.29 -12.69
C PRO A 23 -11.24 2.30 -13.70
N ARG A 24 -12.12 3.07 -14.38
CA ARG A 24 -11.70 4.11 -15.35
C ARG A 24 -10.94 5.26 -14.69
N GLU A 25 -11.26 5.56 -13.43
CA GLU A 25 -10.53 6.57 -12.64
C GLU A 25 -9.04 6.23 -12.48
N TRP A 26 -8.66 4.95 -12.62
CA TRP A 26 -7.27 4.51 -12.54
C TRP A 26 -6.39 5.13 -13.64
N GLU A 27 -6.88 5.07 -14.87
CA GLU A 27 -6.17 5.58 -16.05
C GLU A 27 -6.30 7.10 -16.10
N ASP A 28 -7.51 7.64 -15.87
CA ASP A 28 -7.77 9.09 -15.92
C ASP A 28 -7.00 9.87 -14.85
N ALA A 29 -6.73 9.27 -13.68
CA ALA A 29 -5.94 9.89 -12.61
C ALA A 29 -4.43 9.68 -12.75
N GLY A 30 -3.95 8.96 -13.78
CA GLY A 30 -2.53 8.69 -14.01
C GLY A 30 -1.90 7.79 -12.94
N PHE A 31 -2.68 7.02 -12.19
CA PHE A 31 -2.17 6.21 -11.08
C PHE A 31 -1.21 5.11 -11.54
N ARG A 32 -1.40 4.62 -12.76
CA ARG A 32 -0.50 3.64 -13.38
C ARG A 32 0.96 4.10 -13.39
N ASP A 33 1.21 5.33 -13.82
CA ASP A 33 2.57 5.87 -13.91
C ASP A 33 3.15 6.13 -12.51
N ILE A 34 2.32 6.58 -11.57
CA ILE A 34 2.73 6.78 -10.17
C ILE A 34 3.09 5.44 -9.51
N PHE A 35 2.30 4.38 -9.70
CA PHE A 35 2.61 3.05 -9.19
C PHE A 35 3.91 2.49 -9.78
N ALA A 36 4.17 2.75 -11.06
CA ALA A 36 5.37 2.30 -11.76
C ALA A 36 6.63 3.14 -11.44
N SER A 37 6.47 4.33 -10.85
CA SER A 37 7.59 5.19 -10.45
C SER A 37 8.41 4.57 -9.32
N ASP A 38 9.56 5.18 -8.99
CA ASP A 38 10.34 4.79 -7.81
C ASP A 38 9.65 5.21 -6.49
N GLY A 39 10.10 4.64 -5.37
CA GLY A 39 9.63 5.02 -4.03
C GLY A 39 8.60 4.07 -3.41
N LEU A 40 8.20 4.37 -2.18
CA LEU A 40 7.27 3.56 -1.39
C LEU A 40 5.81 3.85 -1.79
N LYS A 41 5.02 2.79 -1.96
CA LYS A 41 3.57 2.89 -2.18
C LYS A 41 2.86 2.34 -0.94
N LEU A 42 2.01 3.16 -0.35
CA LEU A 42 1.11 2.78 0.73
C LEU A 42 -0.30 2.80 0.18
N ALA A 43 -1.03 1.69 0.25
CA ALA A 43 -2.37 1.59 -0.31
C ALA A 43 -3.36 1.10 0.75
N GLU A 44 -4.37 1.93 1.03
CA GLU A 44 -5.52 1.58 1.85
C GLU A 44 -6.66 1.04 0.97
N TRP A 45 -7.34 0.01 1.47
CA TRP A 45 -8.39 -0.72 0.74
C TRP A 45 -7.96 -1.21 -0.66
N PRO A 46 -6.76 -1.80 -0.82
CA PRO A 46 -6.23 -2.19 -2.14
C PRO A 46 -7.15 -3.16 -2.91
N GLU A 47 -7.96 -3.94 -2.21
CA GLU A 47 -8.95 -4.83 -2.80
C GLU A 47 -10.00 -4.11 -3.65
N LYS A 48 -10.26 -2.82 -3.41
CA LYS A 48 -11.17 -2.01 -4.23
C LYS A 48 -10.59 -1.67 -5.60
N ALA A 49 -9.26 -1.63 -5.73
CA ALA A 49 -8.58 -1.51 -7.02
C ALA A 49 -8.43 -2.87 -7.73
N GLY A 50 -8.65 -3.98 -7.03
CA GLY A 50 -8.67 -5.34 -7.59
C GLY A 50 -7.38 -5.68 -8.35
N ALA A 51 -7.53 -6.15 -9.59
CA ALA A 51 -6.40 -6.56 -10.43
C ALA A 51 -5.56 -5.39 -10.98
N LEU A 52 -5.93 -4.13 -10.71
CA LEU A 52 -5.18 -2.96 -11.18
C LEU A 52 -3.91 -2.71 -10.35
N THR A 53 -3.91 -3.16 -9.08
CA THR A 53 -2.73 -3.05 -8.22
C THR A 53 -1.80 -4.25 -8.42
N PRO A 54 -0.47 -4.04 -8.44
CA PRO A 54 0.48 -5.13 -8.42
C PRO A 54 0.38 -5.93 -7.11
N THR A 55 0.99 -7.12 -7.08
CA THR A 55 1.17 -7.84 -5.82
C THR A 55 1.98 -6.98 -4.85
N ALA A 56 1.38 -6.67 -3.70
CA ALA A 56 2.07 -5.93 -2.64
C ALA A 56 3.28 -6.72 -2.12
N ASP A 57 4.40 -6.05 -1.86
CA ASP A 57 5.57 -6.69 -1.24
C ASP A 57 5.25 -7.17 0.17
N VAL A 58 4.60 -6.30 0.97
CA VAL A 58 4.08 -6.60 2.31
C VAL A 58 2.61 -6.24 2.35
N ALA A 59 1.76 -7.21 2.68
CA ALA A 59 0.37 -6.98 3.04
C ALA A 59 0.26 -6.77 4.55
N ILE A 60 -0.47 -5.72 4.96
CA ILE A 60 -0.67 -5.37 6.36
C ILE A 60 -2.17 -5.46 6.65
N SER A 61 -2.54 -6.27 7.63
CA SER A 61 -3.91 -6.39 8.12
C SER A 61 -3.99 -5.83 9.52
N ILE A 62 -4.91 -4.88 9.75
CA ILE A 62 -5.13 -4.27 11.06
C ILE A 62 -6.53 -4.64 11.53
N GLU A 63 -6.61 -5.48 12.57
CA GLU A 63 -7.86 -5.91 13.19
C GLU A 63 -8.10 -5.09 14.47
N ALA A 64 -9.30 -4.52 14.59
CA ALA A 64 -9.74 -3.85 15.82
C ALA A 64 -10.15 -4.88 16.88
N LEU A 65 -9.60 -4.74 18.08
CA LEU A 65 -9.92 -5.56 19.25
C LEU A 65 -10.58 -4.69 20.35
N GLU A 66 -10.97 -5.33 21.45
CA GLU A 66 -11.44 -4.67 22.67
C GLU A 66 -10.35 -3.79 23.32
N ASP A 67 -10.75 -2.91 24.23
CA ASP A 67 -9.86 -2.02 25.00
C ASP A 67 -8.94 -1.15 24.12
N GLU A 68 -9.44 -0.68 22.97
CA GLU A 68 -8.67 0.14 22.01
C GLU A 68 -7.42 -0.58 21.43
N LYS A 69 -7.29 -1.89 21.63
CA LYS A 69 -6.16 -2.68 21.09
C LYS A 69 -6.33 -2.93 19.60
N ARG A 70 -5.20 -3.17 18.92
CA ARG A 70 -5.15 -3.61 17.52
C ARG A 70 -4.27 -4.84 17.40
N ARG A 71 -4.69 -5.80 16.58
CA ARG A 71 -3.80 -6.85 16.08
C ARG A 71 -3.35 -6.44 14.69
N VAL A 72 -2.04 -6.35 14.51
CA VAL A 72 -1.42 -6.06 13.20
C VAL A 72 -0.72 -7.32 12.73
N THR A 73 -1.10 -7.79 11.55
CA THR A 73 -0.47 -8.94 10.89
C THR A 73 0.24 -8.45 9.63
N LEU A 74 1.52 -8.79 9.49
CA LEU A 74 2.31 -8.49 8.30
C LEU A 74 2.60 -9.78 7.54
N GLU A 75 2.33 -9.79 6.24
CA GLU A 75 2.56 -10.92 5.35
C GLU A 75 3.44 -10.46 4.18
N ALA A 76 4.65 -11.01 4.06
CA ALA A 76 5.47 -10.79 2.88
C ALA A 76 5.00 -11.67 1.71
N ARG A 77 4.75 -11.07 0.55
CA ARG A 77 4.31 -11.78 -0.67
C ARG A 77 5.36 -11.77 -1.78
N THR A 78 6.48 -11.09 -1.56
CA THR A 78 7.62 -11.06 -2.47
C THR A 78 8.94 -11.30 -1.72
N LEU A 79 10.04 -11.48 -2.47
CA LEU A 79 11.37 -11.56 -1.86
C LEU A 79 11.77 -10.24 -1.19
N LEU A 80 11.44 -9.11 -1.82
CA LEU A 80 11.66 -7.78 -1.23
C LEU A 80 10.90 -7.64 0.10
N GLY A 81 9.62 -8.01 0.12
CA GLY A 81 8.82 -7.99 1.35
C GLY A 81 9.40 -8.84 2.47
N ARG A 82 9.94 -10.02 2.16
CA ARG A 82 10.59 -10.88 3.16
C ARG A 82 11.82 -10.21 3.76
N ASN A 83 12.67 -9.61 2.93
CA ASN A 83 13.85 -8.88 3.37
C ASN A 83 13.46 -7.68 4.25
N LEU A 84 12.40 -6.95 3.87
CA LEU A 84 11.87 -5.82 4.66
C LEU A 84 11.41 -6.29 6.05
N LEU A 85 10.62 -7.37 6.12
CA LEU A 85 10.13 -7.88 7.41
C LEU A 85 11.25 -8.43 8.30
N GLN A 86 12.30 -9.00 7.71
CA GLN A 86 13.46 -9.46 8.48
C GLN A 86 14.18 -8.28 9.15
N GLY A 87 14.37 -7.17 8.43
CA GLY A 87 15.03 -5.97 8.95
C GLY A 87 14.24 -5.21 10.03
N LEU A 88 12.96 -5.54 10.28
CA LEU A 88 12.18 -4.96 11.38
C LEU A 88 12.50 -5.58 12.74
N ASN A 89 13.16 -6.74 12.77
CA ASN A 89 13.52 -7.46 14.00
C ASN A 89 14.96 -7.18 14.46
N GLU A 90 15.68 -6.30 13.76
CA GLU A 90 17.04 -5.86 14.08
C GLU A 90 17.02 -4.52 14.82
#